data_AF-A0A6N3EDK5-F1
#
_entry.id   AF-A0A6N3EDK5-F1
#
_cell.length_a   1.000
_cell.length_b   1.000
_cell.length_c   1.000
_cell.angle_alpha   90.00
_cell.angle_beta   90.00
_cell.angle_gamma   90.00
#
_symmetry.space_group_name_H-M   'P 1'
#
loop_
_entity.id
_entity.type
_entity.pdbx_description
1 polymer ?
#
loop_
_entity_poly.entity_id
_entity_poly.type
_entity_poly.pdbx_seq_one_letter_code
_entity_poly.pdbx_strand_id
1 'polypeptide(L)'
;MIRLSIQDIYRYFLYIIFFLNLSFFNIFSDLTYAIQRLSVYLTFLLLIIYSLQKRKSKVTAFTSITIFLFFLLVTFNLFRQGVPVNGFLLFSQKIFLLRNFSFILLVFPISEILNSKHSLNFLKVVFLLGMLAILFRSFIWFSYNYAGLNIAPGIIAERGINWTRYGAVRLQALFLDGYVLSYLLCKLFLTDSKNKLLYSIFLFIVLFYEGIIYASRSQLIGFGVMFLTVYIFKNSNSLNKLLKFLLLSLASCGAIVSPLYNRFLDSFAVTNSDYGAGTLVRIVGRKYYHEIWDQRKLLGFGITIDGNIFNGWKYYISDLGIIRILYQFGIIGFIICLMPILYGCRAGFKSRVNFEGMLLLSLSIFVLITSFASQNLYDYSRIMLLPLLLGLANVISTTKINKETI
;
A
#
# COMPACT_ATOMS: atom_id res chain seq x y z
N MET A 1 -8.76 38.17 9.42
CA MET A 1 -9.71 37.04 9.54
C MET A 1 -9.36 35.99 8.48
N ILE A 2 -8.78 34.85 8.85
CA ILE A 2 -8.37 33.81 7.89
C ILE A 2 -9.65 33.13 7.36
N ARG A 3 -10.00 33.35 6.09
CA ARG A 3 -11.10 32.61 5.43
C ARG A 3 -10.58 31.23 5.03
N LEU A 4 -10.83 30.23 5.86
CA LEU A 4 -10.53 28.83 5.53
C LEU A 4 -11.50 28.34 4.45
N SER A 5 -10.97 27.84 3.33
CA SER A 5 -11.79 27.16 2.33
C SER A 5 -12.09 25.72 2.77
N ILE A 6 -13.16 25.12 2.24
CA ILE A 6 -13.49 23.70 2.48
C ILE A 6 -12.32 22.79 2.07
N GLN A 7 -11.60 23.16 1.01
CA GLN A 7 -10.41 22.44 0.54
C GLN A 7 -9.27 22.50 1.56
N ASP A 8 -9.11 23.61 2.29
CA ASP A 8 -8.12 23.70 3.37
C ASP A 8 -8.49 22.80 4.55
N ILE A 9 -9.79 22.72 4.89
CA ILE A 9 -10.28 21.78 5.92
C ILE A 9 -9.91 20.35 5.53
N TYR A 10 -10.25 19.90 4.31
CA TYR A 10 -9.89 18.55 3.87
C TYR A 10 -8.38 18.30 3.90
N ARG A 11 -7.57 19.27 3.46
CA ARG A 11 -6.10 19.14 3.46
C ARG A 11 -5.57 18.91 4.87
N TYR A 12 -5.94 19.74 5.83
CA TYR A 12 -5.43 19.63 7.19
C TYR A 12 -5.90 18.34 7.87
N PHE A 13 -7.17 17.97 7.72
CA PHE A 13 -7.67 16.70 8.27
C PHE A 13 -6.98 15.49 7.63
N LEU A 14 -6.75 15.48 6.32
CA LEU A 14 -6.02 14.38 5.68
C LEU A 14 -4.55 14.33 6.10
N TYR A 15 -3.90 15.48 6.29
CA TYR A 15 -2.54 15.50 6.83
C TYR A 15 -2.50 14.93 8.24
N ILE A 16 -3.48 15.26 9.09
CA ILE A 16 -3.62 14.69 10.43
C ILE A 16 -3.85 13.18 10.35
N ILE A 17 -4.79 12.71 9.52
CA ILE A 17 -5.06 11.28 9.34
C ILE A 17 -3.81 10.54 8.86
N PHE A 18 -3.08 11.07 7.88
CA PHE A 18 -1.87 10.43 7.38
C PHE A 18 -0.75 10.44 8.43
N PHE A 19 -0.53 11.57 9.11
CA PHE A 19 0.44 11.67 10.19
C PHE A 19 0.15 10.65 11.30
N LEU A 20 -1.11 10.55 11.73
CA LEU A 20 -1.57 9.57 12.70
C LEU A 20 -1.23 8.14 12.27
N ASN A 21 -1.55 7.75 11.04
CA ASN A 21 -1.33 6.39 10.54
C ASN A 21 0.13 6.08 10.12
N LEU A 22 1.05 7.03 10.23
CA LEU A 22 2.50 6.80 10.06
C LEU A 22 3.21 6.41 11.36
N SER A 23 2.45 6.22 12.45
CA SER A 23 2.91 5.80 13.79
C SER A 23 3.88 6.77 14.48
N PHE A 24 3.83 8.07 14.16
CA PHE A 24 4.67 9.07 14.86
C PHE A 24 4.42 9.09 16.38
N PHE A 25 3.21 8.73 16.84
CA PHE A 25 2.86 8.70 18.25
C PHE A 25 3.17 7.37 18.96
N ASN A 26 3.67 6.35 18.25
CA ASN A 26 4.04 5.06 18.85
C ASN A 26 5.39 5.14 19.59
N ILE A 27 5.60 6.20 20.37
CA ILE A 27 6.83 6.41 21.16
C ILE A 27 6.75 5.52 22.40
N PHE A 28 5.76 5.75 23.27
CA PHE A 28 5.69 5.05 24.56
C PHE A 28 5.01 3.68 24.51
N SER A 29 4.05 3.49 23.60
CA SER A 29 3.28 2.25 23.46
C SER A 29 2.78 2.08 22.03
N ASP A 30 2.39 0.84 21.66
CA ASP A 30 1.75 0.59 20.38
C ASP A 30 0.30 1.12 20.41
N LEU A 31 0.09 2.26 19.77
CA LEU A 31 -1.20 2.92 19.65
C LEU A 31 -1.87 2.64 18.29
N THR A 32 -1.32 1.75 17.45
CA THR A 32 -1.74 1.57 16.07
C THR A 32 -3.24 1.29 15.95
N TYR A 33 -3.80 0.43 16.80
CA TYR A 33 -5.23 0.12 16.75
C TYR A 33 -6.13 1.28 17.23
N ALA A 34 -5.71 2.00 18.27
CA ALA A 34 -6.44 3.16 18.79
C ALA A 34 -6.47 4.29 17.75
N ILE A 35 -5.30 4.57 17.16
CA ILE A 35 -5.12 5.56 16.09
C ILE A 35 -5.97 5.22 14.86
N GLN A 36 -6.02 3.95 14.47
CA GLN A 36 -6.87 3.52 13.34
C GLN A 36 -8.34 3.75 13.63
N ARG A 37 -8.81 3.47 14.85
CA ARG A 37 -10.19 3.73 15.26
C ARG A 37 -10.51 5.23 15.18
N LEU A 38 -9.62 6.08 15.68
CA LEU A 38 -9.76 7.53 15.56
C LEU A 38 -9.82 7.98 14.09
N SER A 39 -8.97 7.40 13.25
CA SER A 39 -8.93 7.69 11.81
C SER A 39 -10.21 7.30 11.09
N VAL A 40 -10.88 6.22 11.53
CA VAL A 40 -12.20 5.83 11.02
C VAL A 40 -13.24 6.90 11.37
N TYR A 41 -13.25 7.42 12.60
CA TYR A 41 -14.16 8.50 12.97
C TYR A 41 -13.91 9.78 12.18
N LEU A 42 -12.65 10.16 11.99
CA LEU A 42 -12.28 11.31 11.16
C LEU A 42 -12.69 11.12 9.69
N THR A 43 -12.64 9.88 9.19
CA THR A 43 -13.12 9.54 7.83
C THR A 43 -14.61 9.80 7.68
N PHE A 44 -15.43 9.36 8.63
CA PHE A 44 -16.87 9.64 8.61
C PHE A 44 -17.18 11.13 8.80
N LEU A 45 -16.44 11.84 9.65
CA LEU A 45 -16.56 13.29 9.78
C LEU A 45 -16.32 14.00 8.44
N LEU A 46 -15.24 13.66 7.72
CA LEU A 46 -14.97 14.25 6.41
C LEU A 46 -16.04 13.88 5.37
N LEU A 47 -16.62 12.67 5.44
CA LEU A 47 -17.74 12.29 4.59
C LEU A 47 -18.99 13.14 4.85
N ILE A 48 -19.30 13.42 6.12
CA ILE A 48 -20.41 14.31 6.50
C ILE A 48 -20.18 15.70 5.94
N ILE A 49 -18.97 16.26 6.12
CA ILE A 49 -18.60 17.56 5.54
C ILE A 49 -18.75 17.55 4.01
N TYR A 50 -18.27 16.49 3.34
CA TYR A 50 -18.43 16.29 1.89
C TYR A 50 -19.90 16.16 1.47
N SER A 51 -20.76 15.62 2.33
CA SER A 51 -22.18 15.46 2.05
C SER A 51 -22.94 16.78 2.15
N LEU A 52 -22.54 17.67 3.07
CA LEU A 52 -23.19 18.95 3.32
C LEU A 52 -22.73 20.09 2.39
N GLN A 53 -21.59 19.95 1.71
CA GLN A 53 -21.12 20.97 0.76
C GLN A 53 -22.03 21.11 -0.48
N LYS A 54 -22.30 22.34 -0.89
CA LYS A 54 -23.15 22.65 -2.06
C LYS A 54 -22.47 22.37 -3.40
N ARG A 55 -21.16 22.64 -3.50
CA ARG A 55 -20.38 22.48 -4.73
C ARG A 55 -19.39 21.33 -4.54
N LYS A 56 -19.72 20.17 -5.09
CA LYS A 56 -18.92 18.95 -4.98
C LYS A 56 -18.21 18.66 -6.30
N SER A 57 -16.93 18.32 -6.23
CA SER A 57 -16.22 17.60 -7.27
C SER A 57 -16.96 16.30 -7.59
N LYS A 58 -17.17 16.07 -8.89
CA LYS A 58 -17.82 14.85 -9.35
C LYS A 58 -16.85 13.69 -9.25
N VAL A 59 -17.33 12.60 -8.68
CA VAL A 59 -16.65 11.31 -8.72
C VAL A 59 -17.16 10.53 -9.94
N THR A 60 -16.25 9.85 -10.63
CA THR A 60 -16.62 9.03 -11.80
C THR A 60 -17.58 7.91 -11.42
N ALA A 61 -18.42 7.50 -12.38
CA ALA A 61 -19.33 6.37 -12.19
C ALA A 61 -18.58 5.11 -11.72
N PHE A 62 -17.40 4.85 -12.28
CA PHE A 62 -16.56 3.71 -11.88
C PHE A 62 -16.16 3.77 -10.41
N THR A 63 -15.66 4.91 -9.93
CA THR A 63 -15.27 5.07 -8.53
C THR A 63 -16.49 4.94 -7.62
N SER A 64 -17.63 5.54 -7.98
CA SER A 64 -18.89 5.42 -7.21
C SER A 64 -19.37 3.97 -7.12
N ILE A 65 -19.38 3.23 -8.23
CA ILE A 65 -19.73 1.80 -8.28
C ILE A 65 -18.76 0.99 -7.42
N THR A 66 -17.46 1.28 -7.49
CA THR A 66 -16.44 0.59 -6.70
C THR A 66 -16.68 0.78 -5.20
N ILE A 67 -16.96 2.01 -4.76
CA ILE A 67 -17.29 2.32 -3.36
C ILE A 67 -18.54 1.56 -2.93
N PHE A 68 -19.60 1.60 -3.75
CA PHE A 68 -20.85 0.89 -3.47
C PHE A 68 -20.64 -0.62 -3.31
N LEU A 69 -19.90 -1.25 -4.24
CA LEU A 69 -19.56 -2.68 -4.17
C LEU A 69 -18.71 -3.01 -2.94
N PHE A 70 -17.80 -2.12 -2.54
CA PHE A 70 -17.04 -2.26 -1.30
C PHE A 70 -17.95 -2.27 -0.07
N PHE A 71 -18.92 -1.36 0.01
CA PHE A 71 -19.89 -1.35 1.10
C PHE A 71 -20.76 -2.59 1.13
N LEU A 72 -21.26 -3.03 -0.04
CA LEU A 72 -22.03 -4.28 -0.13
C LEU A 72 -21.19 -5.46 0.35
N LEU A 73 -19.94 -5.56 -0.08
CA LEU A 73 -19.00 -6.59 0.34
C LEU A 73 -18.77 -6.58 1.86
N VAL A 74 -18.51 -5.42 2.45
CA VAL A 74 -18.29 -5.25 3.90
C VAL A 74 -19.55 -5.63 4.68
N THR A 75 -20.72 -5.10 4.30
CA THR A 75 -22.00 -5.41 4.94
C THR A 75 -22.32 -6.89 4.87
N PHE A 76 -22.20 -7.51 3.70
CA PHE A 76 -22.39 -8.94 3.52
C PHE A 76 -21.47 -9.76 4.45
N ASN A 77 -20.20 -9.38 4.57
CA ASN A 77 -19.24 -10.07 5.41
C ASN A 77 -19.46 -9.87 6.92
N LEU A 78 -20.06 -8.76 7.34
CA LEU A 78 -20.43 -8.53 8.74
C LEU A 78 -21.52 -9.50 9.19
N PHE A 79 -22.55 -9.69 8.35
CA PHE A 79 -23.74 -10.48 8.71
C PHE A 79 -23.62 -11.97 8.39
N ARG A 80 -22.79 -12.38 7.42
CA ARG A 80 -22.60 -13.81 7.14
C ARG A 80 -21.81 -14.50 8.25
N GLN A 81 -22.15 -15.74 8.57
CA GLN A 81 -21.41 -16.52 9.56
C GLN A 81 -20.03 -16.96 9.06
N GLY A 82 -19.94 -17.43 7.81
CA GLY A 82 -18.72 -18.02 7.25
C GLY A 82 -18.53 -19.49 7.64
N VAL A 83 -17.40 -20.07 7.25
CA VAL A 83 -16.92 -21.38 7.69
C VAL A 83 -16.04 -21.16 8.92
N PRO A 84 -16.20 -21.96 10.00
CA PRO A 84 -15.42 -21.80 11.21
C PRO A 84 -13.97 -22.24 10.99
N VAL A 85 -13.09 -21.29 10.69
CA VAL A 85 -11.64 -21.50 10.71
C VAL A 85 -11.17 -21.18 12.13
N ASN A 86 -10.95 -22.21 12.95
CA ASN A 86 -10.62 -22.10 14.37
C ASN A 86 -11.70 -21.42 15.22
N GLY A 87 -12.96 -21.60 14.83
CA GLY A 87 -14.15 -21.09 15.53
C GLY A 87 -14.86 -19.96 14.78
N PHE A 88 -16.03 -19.58 15.29
CA PHE A 88 -16.79 -18.46 14.75
C PHE A 88 -16.33 -17.14 15.34
N LEU A 89 -16.20 -16.12 14.49
CA LEU A 89 -15.93 -14.77 14.95
C LEU A 89 -17.18 -14.10 15.49
N LEU A 90 -17.03 -13.45 16.65
CA LEU A 90 -18.04 -12.56 17.21
C LEU A 90 -18.25 -11.36 16.27
N PHE A 91 -19.46 -10.79 16.30
CA PHE A 91 -19.80 -9.63 15.46
C PHE A 91 -18.87 -8.43 15.73
N SER A 92 -18.51 -8.18 17.00
CA SER A 92 -17.55 -7.13 17.39
C SER A 92 -16.15 -7.34 16.78
N GLN A 93 -15.69 -8.59 16.67
CA GLN A 93 -14.42 -8.94 16.03
C GLN A 93 -14.48 -8.72 14.51
N LYS A 94 -15.62 -9.03 13.86
CA LYS A 94 -15.82 -8.74 12.43
C LYS A 94 -15.77 -7.24 12.15
N ILE A 95 -16.45 -6.42 12.98
CA ILE A 95 -16.35 -4.95 12.90
C ILE A 95 -14.89 -4.52 13.03
N PHE A 96 -14.18 -5.05 14.02
CA PHE A 96 -12.78 -4.73 14.23
C PHE A 96 -11.95 -5.01 12.95
N LEU A 97 -12.07 -6.18 12.34
CA LEU A 97 -11.29 -6.55 11.16
C LEU A 97 -11.69 -5.77 9.89
N LEU A 98 -12.97 -5.42 9.74
CA LEU A 98 -13.47 -4.74 8.54
C LEU A 98 -13.46 -3.21 8.60
N ARG A 99 -13.34 -2.60 9.78
CA ARG A 99 -13.49 -1.14 9.94
C ARG A 99 -12.63 -0.33 8.97
N ASN A 100 -11.40 -0.79 8.68
CA ASN A 100 -10.44 -0.03 7.89
C ASN A 100 -10.84 0.04 6.40
N PHE A 101 -11.77 -0.80 5.94
CA PHE A 101 -12.36 -0.68 4.60
C PHE A 101 -13.14 0.64 4.45
N SER A 102 -13.57 1.29 5.54
CA SER A 102 -14.20 2.60 5.48
C SER A 102 -13.28 3.70 4.94
N PHE A 103 -11.94 3.52 4.98
CA PHE A 103 -11.00 4.49 4.45
C PHE A 103 -11.17 4.74 2.95
N ILE A 104 -11.83 3.84 2.21
CA ILE A 104 -12.19 4.09 0.81
C ILE A 104 -13.01 5.39 0.64
N LEU A 105 -13.77 5.79 1.66
CA LEU A 105 -14.53 7.05 1.67
C LEU A 105 -13.67 8.30 1.61
N LEU A 106 -12.39 8.23 2.00
CA LEU A 106 -11.47 9.36 1.88
C LEU A 106 -11.20 9.75 0.42
N VAL A 107 -11.60 8.92 -0.55
CA VAL A 107 -11.56 9.27 -1.98
C VAL A 107 -12.32 10.57 -2.29
N PHE A 108 -13.41 10.86 -1.57
CA PHE A 108 -14.20 12.08 -1.75
C PHE A 108 -13.40 13.35 -1.39
N PRO A 109 -12.94 13.54 -0.14
CA PRO A 109 -12.13 14.71 0.21
C PRO A 109 -10.79 14.75 -0.54
N ILE A 110 -10.17 13.60 -0.85
CA ILE A 110 -8.94 13.58 -1.67
C ILE A 110 -9.22 14.10 -3.09
N SER A 111 -10.30 13.65 -3.74
CA SER A 111 -10.67 14.12 -5.09
C SER A 111 -10.94 15.62 -5.13
N GLU A 112 -11.54 16.20 -4.09
CA GLU A 112 -11.73 17.65 -3.97
C GLU A 112 -10.41 18.41 -3.99
N ILE A 113 -9.43 17.94 -3.22
CA ILE A 113 -8.13 18.60 -3.13
C ILE A 113 -7.36 18.46 -4.44
N LEU A 114 -7.37 17.27 -5.03
CA LEU A 114 -6.66 16.98 -6.28
C LEU A 114 -7.27 17.72 -7.48
N ASN A 115 -8.57 18.06 -7.44
CA ASN A 115 -9.21 18.93 -8.45
C ASN A 115 -9.02 20.44 -8.18
N SER A 116 -8.35 20.81 -7.07
CA SER A 116 -8.12 22.21 -6.70
C SER A 116 -6.72 22.68 -7.08
N LYS A 117 -6.49 23.99 -6.98
CA LYS A 117 -5.14 24.61 -7.08
C LYS A 117 -4.12 24.03 -6.10
N HIS A 118 -4.55 23.31 -5.07
CA HIS A 118 -3.70 22.73 -4.04
C HIS A 118 -3.17 21.33 -4.38
N SER A 119 -3.54 20.72 -5.52
CA SER A 119 -3.17 19.34 -5.88
C SER A 119 -1.68 19.04 -5.71
N LEU A 120 -0.82 19.78 -6.42
CA LEU A 120 0.63 19.54 -6.40
C LEU A 120 1.23 19.76 -5.01
N ASN A 121 0.73 20.74 -4.26
CA ASN A 121 1.19 21.00 -2.89
C ASN A 121 0.75 19.87 -1.95
N PHE A 122 -0.47 19.38 -2.09
CA PHE A 122 -0.97 18.24 -1.34
C PHE A 122 -0.10 17.01 -1.58
N LEU A 123 0.15 16.65 -2.85
CA LEU A 123 1.03 15.53 -3.21
C LEU A 123 2.45 15.69 -2.64
N LYS A 124 3.01 16.91 -2.69
CA LYS A 124 4.33 17.21 -2.09
C LYS A 124 4.32 17.03 -0.58
N VAL A 125 3.30 17.49 0.14
CA VAL A 125 3.23 17.35 1.60
C VAL A 125 3.05 15.89 2.00
N VAL A 126 2.20 15.12 1.29
CA VAL A 126 2.08 13.67 1.52
C VAL A 126 3.43 12.97 1.33
N PHE A 127 4.20 13.37 0.33
CA PHE A 127 5.56 12.86 0.11
C PHE A 127 6.49 13.20 1.28
N LEU A 128 6.47 14.44 1.75
CA LEU A 128 7.30 14.87 2.89
C LEU A 128 6.93 14.12 4.18
N LEU A 129 5.64 13.89 4.44
CA LEU A 129 5.19 13.08 5.58
C LEU A 129 5.75 11.66 5.52
N GLY A 130 5.68 11.01 4.35
CA GLY A 130 6.27 9.68 4.16
C GLY A 130 7.79 9.67 4.36
N MET A 131 8.51 10.64 3.79
CA MET A 131 9.96 10.76 4.00
C MET A 131 10.34 10.99 5.46
N LEU A 132 9.60 11.85 6.17
CA LEU A 132 9.82 12.10 7.59
C LEU A 132 9.60 10.83 8.42
N ALA A 133 8.58 10.03 8.10
CA ALA A 133 8.32 8.77 8.79
C ALA A 133 9.44 7.74 8.56
N ILE A 134 9.96 7.64 7.33
CA ILE A 134 11.12 6.79 7.01
C ILE A 134 12.36 7.22 7.80
N LEU A 135 12.66 8.52 7.84
CA LEU A 135 13.78 9.05 8.61
C LEU A 135 13.62 8.79 10.11
N PHE A 136 12.42 9.04 10.64
CA PHE A 136 12.10 8.81 12.05
C PHE A 136 12.28 7.34 12.44
N ARG A 137 11.74 6.41 11.65
CA ARG A 137 11.92 4.97 11.89
C ARG A 137 13.37 4.52 11.70
N SER A 138 14.09 5.09 10.74
CA SER A 138 15.51 4.78 10.55
C SER A 138 16.35 5.18 11.75
N PHE A 139 16.06 6.35 12.34
CA PHE A 139 16.70 6.80 13.57
C PHE A 139 16.40 5.85 14.74
N ILE A 140 15.12 5.50 14.96
CA ILE A 140 14.72 4.55 16.01
C ILE A 140 15.40 3.20 15.85
N TRP A 141 15.44 2.68 14.63
CA TRP A 141 16.08 1.41 14.32
C TRP A 141 17.56 1.43 14.68
N PHE A 142 18.27 2.51 14.34
CA PHE A 142 19.68 2.67 14.67
C PHE A 142 19.90 2.78 16.19
N SER A 143 19.09 3.59 16.88
CA SER A 143 19.13 3.73 18.34
C SER A 143 18.95 2.39 19.04
N TYR A 144 17.99 1.58 18.61
CA TYR A 144 17.71 0.29 19.23
C TYR A 144 18.80 -0.75 18.94
N ASN A 145 19.15 -0.95 17.66
CA ASN A 145 20.00 -2.06 17.26
C ASN A 145 21.50 -1.82 17.50
N TYR A 146 21.96 -0.57 17.49
CA TYR A 146 23.39 -0.26 17.61
C TYR A 146 23.74 0.54 18.87
N ALA A 147 22.86 1.43 19.33
CA ALA A 147 23.09 2.18 20.57
C ALA A 147 22.51 1.49 21.81
N GLY A 148 21.72 0.42 21.65
CA GLY A 148 21.04 -0.26 22.77
C GLY A 148 19.94 0.57 23.43
N LEU A 149 19.48 1.65 22.78
CA LEU A 149 18.50 2.60 23.32
C LEU A 149 17.12 2.38 22.70
N ASN A 150 16.16 1.92 23.51
CA ASN A 150 14.77 1.80 23.09
C ASN A 150 13.99 3.11 23.28
N ILE A 151 14.25 4.09 22.41
CA ILE A 151 13.64 5.43 22.47
C ILE A 151 12.16 5.46 22.04
N ALA A 152 11.68 4.43 21.34
CA ALA A 152 10.30 4.33 20.85
C ALA A 152 9.80 2.88 20.95
N PRO A 153 9.60 2.34 22.16
CA PRO A 153 9.13 0.97 22.37
C PRO A 153 7.85 0.62 21.62
N GLY A 154 6.94 1.59 21.42
CA GLY A 154 5.71 1.36 20.68
C GLY A 154 5.94 0.93 19.22
N ILE A 155 6.91 1.53 18.53
CA ILE A 155 7.25 1.18 17.13
C ILE A 155 7.83 -0.22 17.02
N ILE A 156 8.61 -0.65 18.02
CA ILE A 156 9.18 -2.00 18.07
C ILE A 156 8.09 -3.03 18.40
N ALA A 157 7.17 -2.67 19.29
CA ALA A 157 6.06 -3.52 19.69
C ALA A 157 5.06 -3.83 18.56
N GLU A 158 4.98 -3.00 17.50
CA GLU A 158 4.08 -3.22 16.35
C GLU A 158 4.21 -4.62 15.73
N ARG A 159 5.43 -5.15 15.71
CA ARG A 159 5.74 -6.51 15.22
C ARG A 159 6.43 -7.40 16.25
N GLY A 160 6.87 -6.80 17.35
CA GLY A 160 7.54 -7.49 18.45
C GLY A 160 9.05 -7.62 18.25
N ILE A 161 9.76 -7.72 19.37
CA ILE A 161 11.24 -7.79 19.42
C ILE A 161 11.78 -9.02 18.68
N ASN A 162 11.00 -10.10 18.62
CA ASN A 162 11.39 -11.34 17.95
C ASN A 162 11.33 -11.24 16.42
N TRP A 163 10.85 -10.12 15.86
CA TRP A 163 10.81 -9.92 14.43
C TRP A 163 12.15 -9.38 13.92
N THR A 164 13.15 -10.25 13.92
CA THR A 164 14.53 -9.94 13.55
C THR A 164 14.89 -10.46 12.15
N ARG A 165 15.95 -9.91 11.57
CA ARG A 165 16.67 -10.46 10.42
C ARG A 165 18.09 -9.91 10.40
N TYR A 166 19.06 -10.73 10.01
CA TYR A 166 20.48 -10.36 10.02
C TYR A 166 20.98 -9.86 11.40
N GLY A 167 20.46 -10.45 12.48
CA GLY A 167 20.84 -10.07 13.85
C GLY A 167 20.23 -8.75 14.36
N ALA A 168 19.41 -8.06 13.56
CA ALA A 168 18.76 -6.81 13.93
C ALA A 168 17.23 -6.95 13.96
N VAL A 169 16.57 -6.24 14.88
CA VAL A 169 15.11 -6.07 14.89
C VAL A 169 14.68 -5.28 13.67
N ARG A 170 13.61 -5.72 13.00
CA ARG A 170 13.05 -5.07 11.82
C ARG A 170 11.95 -4.10 12.20
N LEU A 171 11.76 -3.06 11.40
CA LEU A 171 10.60 -2.16 11.53
C LEU A 171 9.66 -2.30 10.33
N GLN A 172 8.36 -2.16 10.57
CA GLN A 172 7.35 -2.40 9.55
C GLN A 172 7.34 -1.32 8.46
N ALA A 173 7.07 -1.71 7.22
CA ALA A 173 6.78 -0.79 6.12
C ALA A 173 5.58 0.13 6.42
N LEU A 174 5.64 1.34 5.88
CA LEU A 174 4.61 2.37 5.97
C LEU A 174 3.64 2.24 4.78
N PHE A 175 2.40 2.70 4.96
CA PHE A 175 1.44 2.71 3.86
C PHE A 175 1.85 3.63 2.70
N LEU A 176 2.74 4.60 2.94
CA LEU A 176 3.21 5.56 1.92
C LEU A 176 4.48 5.13 1.18
N ASP A 177 5.12 4.02 1.52
CA ASP A 177 6.43 3.67 0.95
C ASP A 177 6.41 3.61 -0.59
N GLY A 178 5.41 2.93 -1.15
CA GLY A 178 5.20 2.88 -2.60
C GLY A 178 4.92 4.25 -3.22
N TYR A 179 4.19 5.11 -2.51
CA TYR A 179 3.92 6.49 -2.97
C TYR A 179 5.18 7.35 -2.97
N VAL A 180 5.97 7.28 -1.89
CA VAL A 180 7.22 8.02 -1.73
C VAL A 180 8.20 7.66 -2.84
N LEU A 181 8.42 6.37 -3.09
CA LEU A 181 9.30 5.94 -4.17
C LEU A 181 8.78 6.36 -5.54
N SER A 182 7.48 6.17 -5.80
CA SER A 182 6.86 6.58 -7.08
C SER A 182 7.06 8.07 -7.34
N TYR A 183 6.89 8.90 -6.30
CA TYR A 183 7.11 10.33 -6.37
C TYR A 183 8.58 10.69 -6.65
N LEU A 184 9.53 10.06 -5.95
CA LEU A 184 10.97 10.26 -6.18
C LEU A 184 11.39 9.90 -7.60
N LEU A 185 10.97 8.72 -8.08
CA LEU A 185 11.28 8.28 -9.45
C LEU A 185 10.70 9.24 -10.48
N CYS A 186 9.45 9.67 -10.31
CA CYS A 186 8.86 10.65 -11.21
C CYS A 186 9.62 11.99 -11.17
N LYS A 187 10.06 12.47 -10.00
CA LYS A 187 10.87 13.71 -9.90
C LYS A 187 12.25 13.59 -10.53
N LEU A 188 12.91 12.45 -10.39
CA LEU A 188 14.24 12.19 -10.95
C LEU A 188 14.18 12.02 -12.47
N PHE A 189 13.21 11.25 -12.95
CA PHE A 189 13.19 10.80 -14.35
C PHE A 189 12.30 11.66 -15.25
N LEU A 190 11.18 12.22 -14.78
CA LEU A 190 10.24 12.95 -15.64
C LEU A 190 10.35 14.47 -15.56
N THR A 191 10.87 15.02 -14.45
CA THR A 191 10.94 16.47 -14.28
C THR A 191 12.36 16.99 -14.36
N ASP A 192 12.54 18.16 -14.96
CA ASP A 192 13.81 18.92 -14.92
C ASP A 192 13.98 19.65 -13.59
N SER A 193 13.86 18.89 -12.50
CA SER A 193 14.06 19.40 -11.15
C SER A 193 15.51 19.85 -10.97
N LYS A 194 15.71 21.07 -10.45
CA LYS A 194 17.03 21.56 -10.00
C LYS A 194 17.59 20.75 -8.83
N ASN A 195 16.72 20.07 -8.06
CA ASN A 195 17.08 19.34 -6.84
C ASN A 195 17.33 17.84 -7.08
N LYS A 196 17.84 17.43 -8.25
CA LYS A 196 18.07 16.00 -8.56
C LYS A 196 18.97 15.30 -7.54
N LEU A 197 20.03 15.97 -7.07
CA LEU A 197 20.92 15.42 -6.04
C LEU A 197 20.17 15.09 -4.74
N LEU A 198 19.35 16.01 -4.24
CA LEU A 198 18.54 15.80 -3.04
C LEU A 198 17.58 14.61 -3.22
N TYR A 199 16.92 14.51 -4.36
CA TYR A 199 16.04 13.38 -4.64
C TYR A 199 16.78 12.04 -4.76
N SER A 200 18.03 12.04 -5.24
CA SER A 200 18.88 10.85 -5.24
C SER A 200 19.30 10.43 -3.83
N ILE A 201 19.59 11.40 -2.94
CA ILE A 201 19.86 11.12 -1.52
C ILE A 201 18.61 10.52 -0.85
N PHE A 202 17.44 11.10 -1.09
CA PHE A 202 16.18 10.53 -0.59
C PHE A 202 15.89 9.14 -1.15
N LEU A 203 16.19 8.90 -2.43
CA LEU A 203 16.09 7.55 -3.01
C LEU A 203 16.99 6.55 -2.28
N PHE A 204 18.23 6.92 -2.00
CA PHE A 204 19.15 6.09 -1.23
C PHE A 204 18.60 5.77 0.17
N ILE A 205 18.07 6.77 0.88
CA ILE A 205 17.48 6.59 2.22
C ILE A 205 16.29 5.63 2.17
N VAL A 206 15.41 5.76 1.17
CA VAL A 206 14.26 4.85 1.00
C VAL A 206 14.73 3.42 0.71
N LEU A 207 15.71 3.25 -0.19
CA LEU A 207 16.26 1.92 -0.50
C LEU A 207 16.98 1.30 0.70
N PHE A 208 17.66 2.10 1.51
CA PHE A 208 18.29 1.66 2.75
C PHE A 208 17.24 1.18 3.76
N TYR A 209 16.20 1.98 4.01
CA TYR A 209 15.11 1.59 4.91
C TYR A 209 14.48 0.27 4.44
N GLU A 210 14.17 0.14 3.17
CA GLU A 210 13.39 -0.99 2.66
C GLU A 210 14.22 -2.27 2.48
N GLY A 211 15.50 -2.11 2.13
CA GLY A 211 16.43 -3.21 1.94
C GLY A 211 17.02 -3.74 3.25
N ILE A 212 17.30 -2.86 4.22
CA ILE A 212 18.03 -3.21 5.45
C ILE A 212 17.10 -3.22 6.67
N ILE A 213 16.29 -2.18 6.86
CA ILE A 213 15.47 -2.01 8.08
C ILE A 213 14.20 -2.85 8.01
N TYR A 214 13.37 -2.63 6.98
CA TYR A 214 12.20 -3.47 6.75
C TYR A 214 12.61 -4.83 6.18
N ALA A 215 13.63 -4.86 5.33
CA ALA A 215 14.22 -6.05 4.72
C ALA A 215 13.16 -6.98 4.12
N SER A 216 12.22 -6.44 3.34
CA SER A 216 11.18 -7.23 2.68
C SER A 216 11.49 -7.48 1.21
N ARG A 217 11.56 -8.76 0.84
CA ARG A 217 11.85 -9.19 -0.54
C ARG A 217 10.79 -8.73 -1.52
N SER A 218 9.52 -8.83 -1.14
CA SER A 218 8.42 -8.41 -2.02
C SER A 218 8.38 -6.91 -2.23
N GLN A 219 8.83 -6.11 -1.26
CA GLN A 219 8.95 -4.67 -1.41
C GLN A 219 10.00 -4.32 -2.45
N LEU A 220 11.19 -4.93 -2.35
CA LEU A 220 12.28 -4.73 -3.30
C LEU A 220 11.91 -5.15 -4.72
N ILE A 221 11.20 -6.28 -4.88
CA ILE A 221 10.65 -6.69 -6.19
C ILE A 221 9.68 -5.64 -6.72
N GLY A 222 8.73 -5.18 -5.88
CA GLY A 222 7.79 -4.14 -6.25
C GLY A 222 8.48 -2.84 -6.68
N PHE A 223 9.53 -2.44 -5.96
CA PHE A 223 10.34 -1.26 -6.27
C PHE A 223 11.10 -1.40 -7.59
N GLY A 224 11.66 -2.59 -7.85
CA GLY A 224 12.27 -2.91 -9.14
C GLY A 224 11.27 -2.73 -10.27
N VAL A 225 10.10 -3.36 -10.19
CA VAL A 225 9.05 -3.23 -11.23
C VAL A 225 8.55 -1.78 -11.37
N MET A 226 8.45 -1.03 -10.27
CA MET A 226 8.10 0.38 -10.29
C MET A 226 9.15 1.21 -11.05
N PHE A 227 10.44 0.99 -10.78
CA PHE A 227 11.54 1.61 -11.50
C PHE A 227 11.48 1.28 -13.00
N LEU A 228 11.28 0.01 -13.35
CA LEU A 228 11.13 -0.44 -14.73
C LEU A 228 9.98 0.28 -15.44
N THR A 229 8.84 0.39 -14.76
CA THR A 229 7.66 1.10 -15.28
C THR A 229 8.01 2.55 -15.64
N VAL A 230 8.58 3.31 -14.70
CA VAL A 230 8.95 4.72 -14.95
C VAL A 230 10.00 4.83 -16.04
N TYR A 231 10.99 3.94 -16.05
CA TYR A 231 12.10 3.97 -17.00
C TYR A 231 11.66 3.69 -18.44
N ILE A 232 10.82 2.66 -18.65
CA ILE A 232 10.26 2.26 -19.94
C ILE A 232 9.28 3.31 -20.47
N PHE A 233 8.37 3.78 -19.61
CA PHE A 233 7.29 4.67 -20.04
C PHE A 233 7.66 6.16 -19.98
N LYS A 234 8.85 6.53 -19.48
CA LYS A 234 9.37 7.90 -19.60
C LYS A 234 9.35 8.34 -21.06
N ASN A 235 8.83 9.54 -21.30
CA ASN A 235 8.76 10.12 -22.63
C ASN A 235 10.17 10.18 -23.25
N SER A 236 10.39 9.33 -24.26
CA SER A 236 11.64 9.18 -24.97
C SER A 236 11.35 8.63 -26.36
N ASN A 237 12.18 9.01 -27.33
CA ASN A 237 12.08 8.54 -28.72
C ASN A 237 12.11 7.01 -28.77
N SER A 238 11.46 6.42 -29.78
CA SER A 238 11.35 4.96 -29.97
C SER A 238 12.70 4.25 -29.95
N LEU A 239 13.72 4.83 -30.58
CA LEU A 239 15.09 4.33 -30.63
C LEU A 239 15.74 4.28 -29.22
N ASN A 240 15.51 5.33 -28.42
CA ASN A 240 15.95 5.36 -27.03
C ASN A 240 15.20 4.34 -26.17
N LYS A 241 13.94 4.03 -26.46
CA LYS A 241 13.20 2.97 -25.74
C LYS A 241 13.75 1.58 -26.07
N LEU A 242 14.10 1.32 -27.33
CA LEU A 242 14.73 0.06 -27.75
C LEU A 242 16.09 -0.13 -27.06
N LEU A 243 16.95 0.89 -27.07
CA LEU A 243 18.26 0.86 -26.40
C LEU A 243 18.13 0.64 -24.89
N LYS A 244 17.18 1.35 -24.25
CA LYS A 244 16.86 1.15 -22.84
C LYS A 244 16.42 -0.29 -22.55
N PHE A 245 15.56 -0.86 -23.38
CA PHE A 245 15.12 -2.25 -23.25
C PHE A 245 16.29 -3.23 -23.38
N LEU A 246 17.17 -3.03 -24.37
CA LEU A 246 18.37 -3.84 -24.57
C LEU A 246 19.32 -3.76 -23.37
N LEU A 247 19.60 -2.56 -22.87
CA LEU A 247 20.40 -2.36 -21.64
C LEU A 247 19.78 -3.06 -20.44
N LEU A 248 18.46 -3.01 -20.33
CA LEU A 248 17.73 -3.66 -19.24
C LEU A 248 17.80 -5.18 -19.35
N SER A 249 17.69 -5.74 -20.55
CA SER A 249 17.88 -7.17 -20.79
C SER A 249 19.31 -7.61 -20.47
N LEU A 250 20.32 -6.83 -20.86
CA LEU A 250 21.72 -7.11 -20.52
C LEU A 250 21.97 -7.06 -19.02
N ALA A 251 21.45 -6.04 -18.33
CA ALA A 251 21.54 -5.94 -16.88
C ALA A 251 20.82 -7.10 -16.17
N SER A 252 19.68 -7.54 -16.70
CA SER A 252 18.94 -8.70 -16.18
C SER A 252 19.71 -10.00 -16.38
N CYS A 253 20.31 -10.22 -17.55
CA CYS A 253 21.20 -11.35 -17.81
C CYS A 253 22.41 -11.35 -16.88
N GLY A 254 23.07 -10.19 -16.70
CA GLY A 254 24.19 -10.05 -15.77
C GLY A 254 23.78 -10.32 -14.31
N ALA A 255 22.58 -9.89 -13.91
CA ALA A 255 22.04 -10.21 -12.59
C ALA A 255 21.83 -11.72 -12.42
N ILE A 256 21.26 -12.42 -13.41
CA ILE A 256 21.02 -13.88 -13.37
C ILE A 256 22.33 -14.67 -13.23
N VAL A 257 23.41 -14.22 -13.88
CA VAL A 257 24.73 -14.89 -13.81
C VAL A 257 25.48 -14.54 -12.52
N SER A 258 25.05 -13.53 -11.76
CA SER A 258 25.70 -13.11 -10.53
C SER A 258 25.52 -14.12 -9.38
N PRO A 259 26.54 -14.31 -8.51
CA PRO A 259 26.38 -15.07 -7.27
C PRO A 259 25.27 -14.52 -6.35
N LEU A 260 24.92 -13.23 -6.50
CA LEU A 260 23.81 -12.61 -5.78
C LEU A 260 22.45 -13.20 -6.17
N TYR A 261 22.29 -13.66 -7.42
CA TYR A 261 21.07 -14.31 -7.87
C TYR A 261 20.88 -15.67 -7.23
N ASN A 262 21.94 -16.48 -7.13
CA ASN A 262 21.88 -17.76 -6.43
C ASN A 262 21.52 -17.58 -4.96
N ARG A 263 22.10 -16.58 -4.27
CA ARG A 263 21.71 -16.22 -2.88
C ARG A 263 20.25 -15.74 -2.80
N PHE A 264 19.80 -14.98 -3.79
CA PHE A 264 18.41 -14.52 -3.85
C PHE A 264 17.44 -15.69 -4.05
N LEU A 265 17.72 -16.61 -4.98
CA LEU A 265 16.91 -17.82 -5.19
C LEU A 265 16.91 -18.72 -3.95
N ASP A 266 18.07 -18.95 -3.35
CA ASP A 266 18.21 -19.74 -2.12
C ASP A 266 17.40 -19.15 -0.97
N SER A 267 17.21 -17.82 -0.94
CA SER A 267 16.33 -17.19 0.05
C SER A 267 14.87 -17.68 -0.04
N PHE A 268 14.43 -18.19 -1.19
CA PHE A 268 13.10 -18.79 -1.37
C PHE A 268 13.10 -20.30 -1.15
N ALA A 269 14.25 -20.96 -0.99
CA ALA A 269 14.30 -22.39 -0.76
C ALA A 269 13.77 -22.75 0.63
N VAL A 270 13.02 -23.86 0.72
CA VAL A 270 12.52 -24.41 1.99
C VAL A 270 13.67 -24.98 2.84
N THR A 271 14.79 -25.32 2.20
CA THR A 271 15.99 -25.88 2.82
C THR A 271 16.91 -24.82 3.42
N ASN A 272 16.66 -23.53 3.15
CA ASN A 272 17.50 -22.47 3.68
C ASN A 272 17.27 -22.29 5.20
N SER A 273 18.36 -22.25 5.97
CA SER A 273 18.32 -22.17 7.45
C SER A 273 17.61 -20.93 7.98
N ASP A 274 17.70 -19.81 7.26
CA ASP A 274 17.22 -18.51 7.71
C ASP A 274 15.80 -18.21 7.20
N TYR A 275 15.42 -18.79 6.05
CA TYR A 275 14.19 -18.44 5.33
C TYR A 275 13.22 -19.60 5.09
N GLY A 276 13.72 -20.83 5.14
CA GLY A 276 13.01 -22.01 4.65
C GLY A 276 11.73 -22.32 5.42
N ALA A 277 11.76 -22.16 6.75
CA ALA A 277 10.59 -22.34 7.60
C ALA A 277 9.43 -21.39 7.21
N GLY A 278 9.74 -20.12 6.95
CA GLY A 278 8.74 -19.15 6.52
C GLY A 278 8.14 -19.47 5.14
N THR A 279 8.96 -19.98 4.22
CA THR A 279 8.46 -20.45 2.90
C THR A 279 7.56 -21.67 3.05
N LEU A 280 7.96 -22.65 3.85
CA LEU A 280 7.19 -23.88 4.09
C LEU A 280 5.80 -23.58 4.66
N VAL A 281 5.74 -22.75 5.71
CA VAL A 281 4.49 -22.34 6.35
C VAL A 281 3.54 -21.70 5.33
N ARG A 282 4.04 -20.90 4.39
CA ARG A 282 3.22 -20.30 3.32
C ARG A 282 2.69 -21.32 2.32
N ILE A 283 3.51 -22.27 1.90
CA ILE A 283 3.11 -23.31 0.93
C ILE A 283 2.02 -24.20 1.55
N VAL A 284 2.27 -24.71 2.75
CA VAL A 284 1.32 -25.58 3.46
C VAL A 284 0.05 -24.81 3.84
N GLY A 285 0.20 -23.59 4.37
CA GLY A 285 -0.93 -22.72 4.68
C GLY A 285 -1.78 -22.41 3.45
N ARG A 286 -1.16 -22.16 2.29
CA ARG A 286 -1.90 -21.94 1.03
C ARG A 286 -2.76 -23.15 0.68
N LYS A 287 -2.23 -24.36 0.79
CA LYS A 287 -2.99 -25.60 0.51
C LYS A 287 -4.18 -25.74 1.46
N TYR A 288 -3.96 -25.54 2.75
CA TYR A 288 -5.02 -25.60 3.77
C TYR A 288 -6.17 -24.61 3.48
N TYR A 289 -5.86 -23.32 3.32
CA TYR A 289 -6.91 -22.34 3.04
C TYR A 289 -7.57 -22.54 1.68
N HIS A 290 -6.86 -23.12 0.70
CA HIS A 290 -7.43 -23.48 -0.59
C HIS A 290 -8.49 -24.58 -0.47
N GLU A 291 -8.22 -25.64 0.30
CA GLU A 291 -9.17 -26.73 0.53
C GLU A 291 -10.48 -26.24 1.16
N ILE A 292 -10.38 -25.31 2.12
CA ILE A 292 -11.56 -24.68 2.74
C ILE A 292 -12.30 -23.79 1.72
N TRP A 293 -11.55 -23.02 0.93
CA TRP A 293 -12.12 -22.16 -0.11
C TRP A 293 -12.82 -22.95 -1.21
N ASP A 294 -12.32 -24.14 -1.56
CA ASP A 294 -12.85 -25.00 -2.62
C ASP A 294 -14.33 -25.35 -2.39
N GLN A 295 -14.76 -25.40 -1.12
CA GLN A 295 -16.14 -25.64 -0.71
C GLN A 295 -17.08 -24.44 -0.96
N ARG A 296 -16.54 -23.22 -1.08
CA ARG A 296 -17.31 -21.96 -1.18
C ARG A 296 -16.66 -20.96 -2.16
N LYS A 297 -16.23 -21.39 -3.35
CA LYS A 297 -15.41 -20.61 -4.30
C LYS A 297 -15.89 -19.17 -4.56
N LEU A 298 -17.20 -19.00 -4.79
CA LEU A 298 -17.77 -17.71 -5.22
C LEU A 298 -17.75 -16.64 -4.13
N LEU A 299 -18.06 -17.02 -2.89
CA LEU A 299 -18.23 -16.11 -1.76
C LEU A 299 -17.09 -16.23 -0.73
N GLY A 300 -16.24 -17.25 -0.86
CA GLY A 300 -15.18 -17.57 0.08
C GLY A 300 -15.73 -18.04 1.43
N PHE A 301 -14.81 -18.34 2.34
CA PHE A 301 -15.15 -18.94 3.62
C PHE A 301 -15.47 -17.94 4.73
N GLY A 302 -15.38 -16.63 4.52
CA GLY A 302 -15.58 -15.67 5.59
C GLY A 302 -14.31 -15.03 6.10
N ILE A 303 -14.48 -13.99 6.91
CA ILE A 303 -13.37 -13.34 7.61
C ILE A 303 -12.86 -14.32 8.67
N THR A 304 -11.54 -14.41 8.78
CA THR A 304 -10.86 -15.10 9.86
C THR A 304 -9.76 -14.22 10.43
N ILE A 305 -9.35 -14.49 11.66
CA ILE A 305 -8.17 -13.90 12.29
C ILE A 305 -6.90 -14.51 11.69
N ASP A 306 -5.80 -13.80 11.89
CA ASP A 306 -4.47 -14.30 11.54
C ASP A 306 -3.95 -15.28 12.59
N GLY A 307 -3.06 -16.19 12.17
CA GLY A 307 -2.42 -17.13 13.08
C GLY A 307 -3.30 -18.32 13.45
N ASN A 308 -4.03 -18.86 12.48
CA ASN A 308 -4.84 -20.07 12.66
C ASN A 308 -3.93 -21.28 12.90
N ILE A 309 -4.29 -22.09 13.89
CA ILE A 309 -3.57 -23.30 14.28
C ILE A 309 -4.18 -24.49 13.54
N PHE A 310 -3.35 -25.22 12.79
CA PHE A 310 -3.72 -26.46 12.11
C PHE A 310 -2.58 -27.47 12.25
N ASN A 311 -2.90 -28.73 12.60
CA ASN A 311 -1.91 -29.79 12.85
C ASN A 311 -0.73 -29.36 13.76
N GLY A 312 -1.01 -28.56 14.78
CA GLY A 312 0.02 -28.05 15.72
C GLY A 312 0.86 -26.88 15.21
N TRP A 313 0.68 -26.43 13.96
CA TRP A 313 1.40 -25.31 13.36
C TRP A 313 0.52 -24.06 13.24
N LYS A 314 1.13 -22.89 13.42
CA LYS A 314 0.45 -21.59 13.30
C LYS A 314 0.66 -21.01 11.89
N TYR A 315 -0.44 -20.77 11.18
CA TYR A 315 -0.46 -20.25 9.81
C TYR A 315 -1.11 -18.86 9.75
N TYR A 316 -0.44 -17.93 9.07
CA TYR A 316 -0.94 -16.57 8.88
C TYR A 316 -1.57 -16.45 7.50
N ILE A 317 -2.85 -16.07 7.44
CA ILE A 317 -3.53 -15.87 6.16
C ILE A 317 -3.05 -14.58 5.49
N SER A 318 -2.55 -13.59 6.26
CA SER A 318 -1.94 -12.38 5.72
C SER A 318 -0.69 -12.63 4.88
N ASP A 319 0.05 -13.71 5.13
CA ASP A 319 1.21 -14.10 4.33
C ASP A 319 0.82 -14.45 2.87
N LEU A 320 -0.45 -14.69 2.58
CA LEU A 320 -0.94 -14.98 1.23
C LEU A 320 -1.19 -13.71 0.39
N GLY A 321 -0.98 -12.53 0.97
CA GLY A 321 -1.22 -11.26 0.28
C GLY A 321 -2.68 -11.11 -0.13
N ILE A 322 -2.93 -10.70 -1.37
CA ILE A 322 -4.29 -10.51 -1.91
C ILE A 322 -5.02 -11.83 -2.18
N ILE A 323 -4.32 -12.96 -2.27
CA ILE A 323 -4.95 -14.28 -2.40
C ILE A 323 -5.82 -14.59 -1.17
N ARG A 324 -5.50 -14.05 0.00
CA ARG A 324 -6.39 -14.18 1.15
C ARG A 324 -7.78 -13.60 0.90
N ILE A 325 -7.90 -12.55 0.08
CA ILE A 325 -9.19 -11.95 -0.27
C ILE A 325 -10.00 -12.90 -1.14
N LEU A 326 -9.34 -13.63 -2.05
CA LEU A 326 -9.98 -14.72 -2.79
C LEU A 326 -10.50 -15.80 -1.84
N TYR A 327 -9.71 -16.19 -0.85
CA TYR A 327 -10.10 -17.23 0.09
C TYR A 327 -11.20 -16.79 1.05
N GLN A 328 -11.06 -15.61 1.64
CA GLN A 328 -12.02 -15.06 2.58
C GLN A 328 -13.31 -14.64 1.86
N PHE A 329 -13.23 -13.84 0.78
CA PHE A 329 -14.39 -13.20 0.14
C PHE A 329 -14.80 -13.81 -1.21
N GLY A 330 -14.11 -14.86 -1.65
CA GLY A 330 -14.41 -15.56 -2.89
C GLY A 330 -14.02 -14.78 -4.13
N ILE A 331 -14.37 -15.33 -5.29
CA ILE A 331 -14.10 -14.73 -6.60
C ILE A 331 -14.73 -13.33 -6.70
N ILE A 332 -15.95 -13.16 -6.18
CA ILE A 332 -16.68 -11.87 -6.23
C ILE A 332 -15.93 -10.80 -5.43
N GLY A 333 -15.60 -11.08 -4.17
CA GLY A 333 -14.86 -10.13 -3.34
C GLY A 333 -13.46 -9.85 -3.86
N PHE A 334 -12.79 -10.86 -4.43
CA PHE A 334 -11.50 -10.70 -5.07
C PHE A 334 -11.54 -9.71 -6.24
N ILE A 335 -12.53 -9.84 -7.13
CA ILE A 335 -12.72 -8.91 -8.26
C ILE A 335 -12.96 -7.49 -7.74
N ILE A 336 -13.88 -7.32 -6.78
CA ILE A 336 -14.18 -6.00 -6.17
C ILE A 336 -12.90 -5.36 -5.61
N CYS A 337 -12.10 -6.11 -4.87
CA CYS A 337 -10.84 -5.63 -4.33
C CYS A 337 -9.73 -5.42 -5.38
N LEU A 338 -9.80 -6.06 -6.54
CA LEU A 338 -8.82 -5.85 -7.61
C LEU A 338 -9.15 -4.61 -8.47
N MET A 339 -10.44 -4.27 -8.59
CA MET A 339 -10.94 -3.15 -9.40
C MET A 339 -10.22 -1.81 -9.15
N PRO A 340 -10.04 -1.31 -7.90
CA PRO A 340 -9.32 -0.06 -7.64
C PRO A 340 -7.91 -0.03 -8.24
N ILE A 341 -7.18 -1.15 -8.08
CA ILE A 341 -5.79 -1.28 -8.51
C ILE A 341 -5.72 -1.27 -10.05
N LEU A 342 -6.58 -2.05 -10.70
CA LEU A 342 -6.63 -2.10 -12.17
C LEU A 342 -7.10 -0.78 -12.78
N TYR A 343 -8.02 -0.08 -12.11
CA TYR A 343 -8.46 1.25 -12.53
C TYR A 343 -7.32 2.26 -12.47
N GLY A 344 -6.53 2.23 -11.39
CA GLY A 344 -5.30 3.01 -11.26
C GLY A 344 -4.31 2.72 -12.40
N CYS A 345 -4.05 1.44 -12.70
CA CYS A 345 -3.21 1.04 -13.84
C CYS A 345 -3.73 1.60 -15.17
N ARG A 346 -5.03 1.45 -15.45
CA ARG A 346 -5.66 1.92 -16.70
C ARG A 346 -5.60 3.44 -16.83
N ALA A 347 -6.03 4.17 -15.79
CA ALA A 347 -6.06 5.63 -15.79
C ALA A 347 -4.64 6.22 -15.84
N GLY A 348 -3.71 5.67 -15.05
CA GLY A 348 -2.31 6.05 -15.06
C GLY A 348 -1.66 5.81 -16.42
N PHE A 349 -1.88 4.65 -17.04
CA PHE A 349 -1.32 4.33 -18.35
C PHE A 349 -1.79 5.31 -19.45
N LYS A 350 -3.07 5.67 -19.44
CA LYS A 350 -3.63 6.64 -20.40
C LYS A 350 -3.00 8.03 -20.28
N SER A 351 -2.57 8.42 -19.08
CA SER A 351 -2.00 9.75 -18.78
C SER A 351 -0.51 9.71 -18.43
N ARG A 352 0.18 8.59 -18.75
CA ARG A 352 1.57 8.29 -18.34
C ARG A 352 2.63 9.32 -18.76
N VAL A 353 2.32 10.17 -19.73
CA VAL A 353 3.21 11.23 -20.20
C VAL A 353 3.34 12.38 -19.19
N ASN A 354 2.35 12.57 -18.32
CA ASN A 354 2.33 13.61 -17.31
C ASN A 354 2.78 13.06 -15.95
N PHE A 355 3.29 13.95 -15.08
CA PHE A 355 3.77 13.59 -13.75
C PHE A 355 2.75 12.80 -12.93
N GLU A 356 1.51 13.29 -12.80
CA GLU A 356 0.46 12.65 -11.99
C GLU A 356 0.02 11.30 -12.59
N GLY A 357 -0.03 11.19 -13.92
CA GLY A 357 -0.37 9.96 -14.61
C GLY A 357 0.69 8.88 -14.46
N MET A 358 1.98 9.23 -14.58
CA MET A 358 3.06 8.30 -14.29
C MET A 358 3.05 7.90 -12.82
N LEU A 359 2.93 8.88 -11.90
CA LEU A 359 2.88 8.64 -10.46
C LEU A 359 1.80 7.61 -10.10
N LEU A 360 0.60 7.74 -10.67
CA LEU A 360 -0.49 6.80 -10.50
C LEU A 360 -0.17 5.43 -11.11
N LEU A 361 0.38 5.39 -12.33
CA LEU A 361 0.73 4.14 -13.01
C LEU A 361 1.75 3.33 -12.21
N SER A 362 2.88 3.95 -11.85
CA SER A 362 3.95 3.28 -11.11
C SER A 362 3.50 2.87 -9.71
N LEU A 363 2.69 3.70 -9.03
CA LEU A 363 2.09 3.33 -7.74
C LEU A 363 1.13 2.14 -7.87
N SER A 364 0.27 2.13 -8.89
CA SER A 364 -0.72 1.07 -9.07
C SER A 364 -0.07 -0.26 -9.44
N ILE A 365 0.96 -0.24 -10.27
CA ILE A 365 1.76 -1.44 -10.60
C ILE A 365 2.49 -1.95 -9.36
N PHE A 366 3.11 -1.06 -8.58
CA PHE A 366 3.74 -1.46 -7.31
C PHE A 366 2.75 -2.13 -6.37
N VAL A 367 1.58 -1.51 -6.17
CA VAL A 367 0.52 -2.06 -5.31
C VAL A 367 0.04 -3.42 -5.84
N LEU A 368 -0.12 -3.57 -7.15
CA LEU A 368 -0.52 -4.84 -7.77
C LEU A 368 0.50 -5.94 -7.44
N ILE A 369 1.77 -5.72 -7.77
CA ILE A 369 2.84 -6.71 -7.58
C ILE A 369 3.04 -7.06 -6.11
N THR A 370 3.13 -6.06 -5.24
CA THR A 370 3.34 -6.29 -3.80
C THR A 370 2.14 -6.99 -3.15
N SER A 371 0.92 -6.67 -3.59
CA SER A 371 -0.31 -7.33 -3.13
C SER A 371 -0.31 -8.83 -3.43
N PHE A 372 0.14 -9.26 -4.61
CA PHE A 372 0.32 -10.69 -4.91
C PHE A 372 1.53 -11.31 -4.20
N ALA A 373 2.57 -10.52 -3.93
CA ALA A 373 3.80 -10.96 -3.29
C ALA A 373 3.77 -10.89 -1.74
N SER A 374 2.62 -11.09 -1.11
CA SER A 374 2.42 -11.14 0.36
C SER A 374 2.24 -9.80 1.11
N GLN A 375 2.15 -8.67 0.41
CA GLN A 375 1.92 -7.35 1.02
C GLN A 375 0.62 -6.75 0.51
N ASN A 376 -0.49 -7.21 1.07
CA ASN A 376 -1.81 -6.85 0.59
C ASN A 376 -2.11 -5.36 0.85
N LEU A 377 -2.57 -4.63 -0.17
CA LEU A 377 -3.11 -3.27 0.00
C LEU A 377 -4.16 -3.21 1.12
N TYR A 378 -4.99 -4.24 1.26
CA TYR A 378 -6.08 -4.30 2.24
C TYR A 378 -5.62 -4.69 3.65
N ASP A 379 -4.30 -4.79 3.90
CA ASP A 379 -3.77 -4.90 5.26
C ASP A 379 -4.08 -3.66 6.08
N TYR A 380 -4.31 -3.86 7.39
CA TYR A 380 -4.57 -2.75 8.32
C TYR A 380 -3.48 -1.67 8.25
N SER A 381 -2.23 -2.05 7.99
CA SER A 381 -1.07 -1.15 7.89
C SER A 381 -0.90 -0.46 6.53
N ARG A 382 -1.68 -0.84 5.50
CA ARG A 382 -1.47 -0.37 4.11
C ARG A 382 -2.71 0.23 3.45
N ILE A 383 -3.91 -0.12 3.93
CA ILE A 383 -5.19 0.25 3.29
C ILE A 383 -5.44 1.75 3.22
N MET A 384 -4.74 2.56 4.03
CA MET A 384 -4.77 4.02 3.92
C MET A 384 -4.22 4.57 2.60
N LEU A 385 -3.46 3.77 1.83
CA LEU A 385 -3.00 4.13 0.49
C LEU A 385 -4.12 4.06 -0.57
N LEU A 386 -5.12 3.19 -0.37
CA LEU A 386 -6.24 2.98 -1.31
C LEU A 386 -6.97 4.28 -1.70
N PRO A 387 -7.41 5.14 -0.76
CA PRO A 387 -8.12 6.36 -1.14
C PRO A 387 -7.25 7.36 -1.91
N LEU A 388 -5.93 7.39 -1.68
CA LEU A 388 -5.01 8.21 -2.48
C LEU A 388 -4.91 7.69 -3.92
N LEU A 389 -4.79 6.37 -4.10
CA LEU A 389 -4.75 5.73 -5.41
C LEU A 389 -6.05 5.98 -6.20
N LEU A 390 -7.20 5.76 -5.56
CA LEU A 390 -8.51 6.01 -6.18
C LEU A 390 -8.76 7.49 -6.45
N GLY A 391 -8.34 8.40 -5.55
CA GLY A 391 -8.49 9.84 -5.73
C GLY A 391 -7.70 10.35 -6.93
N LEU A 392 -6.44 9.91 -7.07
CA LEU A 392 -5.62 10.18 -8.25
C LEU A 392 -6.25 9.63 -9.53
N ALA A 393 -6.71 8.37 -9.51
CA ALA A 393 -7.37 7.76 -10.67
C ALA A 393 -8.65 8.51 -11.08
N ASN A 394 -9.44 8.94 -10.08
CA ASN A 394 -10.64 9.73 -10.30
C ASN A 394 -10.32 11.04 -11.01
N VAL A 395 -9.41 11.86 -10.47
CA VAL A 395 -9.06 13.16 -11.05
C VAL A 395 -8.50 13.00 -12.46
N ILE A 396 -7.50 12.14 -12.64
CA ILE A 396 -6.82 11.94 -13.93
C ILE A 396 -7.77 11.47 -15.03
N SER A 397 -8.77 10.66 -14.67
CA SER A 397 -9.80 10.22 -15.61
C SER A 397 -10.78 11.33 -16.00
N THR A 398 -11.11 12.23 -15.08
CA THR A 398 -12.05 13.35 -15.34
C THR A 398 -11.43 14.50 -16.12
N THR A 399 -10.15 14.81 -15.93
CA THR A 399 -9.48 15.93 -16.63
C THR A 399 -9.43 15.76 -18.14
N LYS A 400 -9.61 14.52 -18.63
CA LYS A 400 -9.61 14.20 -20.06
C LYS A 400 -11.00 14.28 -20.70
N ILE A 401 -12.06 13.97 -19.97
CA ILE A 401 -13.45 14.10 -20.47
C ILE A 401 -13.72 15.56 -20.86
N ASN A 402 -13.25 16.52 -20.05
CA ASN A 402 -13.42 17.94 -20.36
C ASN A 402 -12.56 18.45 -21.54
N LYS A 403 -11.58 17.67 -22.02
CA LYS A 403 -10.78 18.02 -23.22
C LYS A 403 -11.33 17.42 -24.51
N GLU A 404 -12.20 16.42 -24.42
CA GLU A 404 -12.86 15.80 -25.58
C GLU A 404 -14.26 16.40 -25.82
N THR A 405 -14.74 17.28 -24.92
CA THR A 405 -16.04 17.98 -25.02
C THR A 405 -15.92 19.51 -25.22
N ILE A 406 -14.74 19.99 -25.61
CA ILE A 406 -14.49 21.35 -26.13
C ILE A 406 -13.83 21.14 -27.49
#